data_AF-A0A6V6ZDC7-F1
#
_entry.id   AF-A0A6V6ZDC7-F1
#
_cell.length_a   1.000
_cell.length_b   1.000
_cell.length_c   1.000
_cell.angle_alpha   90.00
_cell.angle_beta   90.00
_cell.angle_gamma   90.00
#
_symmetry.space_group_name_H-M   'P 1'
#
loop_
_entity.id
_entity.type
_entity.pdbx_description
1 polymer ?
#
loop_
_entity_poly.entity_id
_entity_poly.type
_entity_poly.pdbx_seq_one_letter_code
_entity_poly.pdbx_strand_id
1 'polypeptide(L)'
;MQNRLVILILGTFFSFSAAAQNEKVFITDKVSDTYAYVDVMKTYERVAAKGYKSVDLFQKLGDSSYSHFKLEKAAEWYDKLFAMTADLEPVYYYRYAESLRFICENEKADAILEKLKTKGTVKKKV
;
A
#
# COMPACT_ATOMS: atom_id res chain seq x y z
N MET A 1 49.11 -25.60 4.43
CA MET A 1 48.56 -24.22 4.34
C MET A 1 47.05 -24.12 4.57
N GLN A 2 46.31 -25.21 4.87
CA GLN A 2 44.86 -25.15 5.13
C GLN A 2 44.48 -24.76 6.57
N ASN A 3 45.28 -25.12 7.58
CA ASN A 3 44.90 -24.89 8.99
C ASN A 3 45.06 -23.44 9.46
N ARG A 4 45.74 -22.58 8.67
CA ARG A 4 45.88 -21.14 8.99
C ARG A 4 44.68 -20.31 8.51
N LEU A 5 43.91 -20.83 7.55
CA LEU A 5 42.69 -20.18 7.04
C LEU A 5 41.48 -20.44 7.95
N VAL A 6 41.43 -21.59 8.63
CA VAL A 6 40.33 -21.93 9.56
C VAL A 6 40.33 -21.02 10.81
N ILE A 7 41.51 -20.61 11.28
CA ILE A 7 41.66 -19.72 12.45
C ILE A 7 41.18 -18.29 12.12
N LEU A 8 41.19 -17.89 10.85
CA LEU A 8 40.75 -16.57 10.39
C LEU A 8 39.23 -16.44 10.24
N ILE A 9 38.50 -17.56 10.16
CA ILE A 9 37.03 -17.58 10.00
C ILE A 9 36.31 -17.65 11.37
N LEU A 10 36.99 -18.08 12.44
CA LEU A 10 36.40 -18.23 13.77
C LEU A 10 36.32 -16.91 14.58
N GLY A 11 36.91 -15.82 14.08
CA GLY A 11 37.09 -14.57 14.83
C GLY A 11 36.00 -13.51 14.66
N THR A 12 35.01 -13.70 13.79
CA THR A 12 34.07 -12.63 13.42
C THR A 12 32.66 -12.75 14.02
N PHE A 13 32.45 -13.59 15.02
CA PHE A 13 31.11 -13.84 15.59
C PHE A 13 30.76 -13.09 16.88
N PHE A 14 31.59 -12.17 17.38
CA PHE A 14 31.30 -11.55 18.69
C PHE A 14 31.47 -10.04 18.73
N SER A 15 30.77 -9.32 17.85
CA SER A 15 30.58 -7.87 18.03
C SER A 15 29.23 -7.43 17.50
N PHE A 16 28.17 -7.91 18.17
CA PHE A 16 26.91 -7.18 18.23
C PHE A 16 26.69 -6.74 19.68
N SER A 17 27.43 -5.72 20.11
CA SER A 17 27.08 -4.96 21.29
C SER A 17 25.98 -3.97 20.90
N ALA A 18 24.73 -4.39 21.08
CA ALA A 18 23.61 -3.46 21.14
C ALA A 18 23.79 -2.57 22.38
N ALA A 19 24.54 -1.48 22.25
CA ALA A 19 24.49 -0.41 23.21
C ALA A 19 23.11 0.26 23.06
N ALA A 20 22.13 -0.22 23.82
CA ALA A 20 20.95 0.57 24.13
C ALA A 20 21.44 1.80 24.89
N GLN A 21 21.69 2.89 24.17
CA GLN A 21 22.08 4.15 24.76
C GLN A 21 20.90 4.59 25.62
N ASN A 22 21.09 4.55 26.95
CA ASN A 22 20.14 5.14 27.88
C ASN A 22 20.04 6.63 27.53
N GLU A 23 18.90 7.02 26.96
CA GLU A 23 18.58 8.41 26.71
C GLU A 23 18.55 9.12 28.08
N LYS A 24 19.53 9.99 28.34
CA LYS A 24 19.43 10.93 29.45
C LYS A 24 18.27 11.85 29.10
N VAL A 25 17.10 11.56 29.65
CA VAL A 25 15.90 12.39 29.54
C VAL A 25 16.19 13.70 30.26
N PHE A 26 16.60 14.71 29.49
CA PHE A 26 16.50 16.09 29.93
C PHE A 26 15.04 16.48 29.77
N ILE A 27 14.28 16.50 30.86
CA ILE A 27 12.97 17.14 30.89
C ILE A 27 13.23 18.64 30.75
N THR A 28 13.25 19.12 29.52
CA THR A 28 13.08 20.52 29.22
C THR A 28 11.57 20.72 29.12
N ASP A 29 10.99 21.66 29.86
CA ASP A 29 9.60 22.11 29.67
C ASP A 29 9.48 22.72 28.26
N LYS A 30 9.37 21.85 27.25
CA LYS A 30 9.08 22.23 25.87
C LYS A 30 7.58 22.42 25.81
N VAL A 31 7.19 23.68 25.85
CA VAL A 31 5.91 24.17 25.29
C VAL A 31 5.65 23.40 24.00
N SER A 32 4.59 22.60 24.00
CA SER A 32 4.31 21.69 22.92
C SER A 32 3.95 22.47 21.66
N ASP A 33 4.87 22.56 20.71
CA ASP A 33 4.49 22.67 19.32
C ASP A 33 3.82 21.35 18.94
N THR A 34 2.53 21.22 19.25
CA THR A 34 1.74 20.05 18.90
C THR A 34 1.53 20.09 17.39
N TYR A 35 2.46 19.50 16.63
CA TYR A 35 2.19 19.13 15.25
C TYR A 35 0.98 18.19 15.30
N ALA A 36 -0.18 18.69 14.87
CA ALA A 36 -1.35 17.84 14.72
C ALA A 36 -0.99 16.77 13.68
N TYR A 37 -0.81 15.53 14.13
CA TYR A 37 -0.63 14.41 13.22
C TYR A 37 -1.92 14.22 12.44
N VAL A 38 -1.95 14.72 11.21
CA VAL A 38 -3.09 14.55 10.32
C VAL A 38 -2.95 13.19 9.66
N ASP A 39 -3.83 12.27 10.03
CA ASP A 39 -4.04 11.05 9.29
C ASP A 39 -4.64 11.40 7.92
N VAL A 40 -3.77 11.40 6.90
CA VAL A 40 -4.09 11.76 5.52
C VAL A 40 -5.19 10.85 4.97
N MET A 41 -5.16 9.56 5.34
CA MET A 41 -6.13 8.58 4.89
C MET A 41 -7.52 8.84 5.45
N LYS A 42 -7.63 9.12 6.75
CA LYS A 42 -8.90 9.55 7.36
C LYS A 42 -9.41 10.86 6.76
N THR A 43 -8.50 11.75 6.37
CA THR A 43 -8.87 13.01 5.71
C THR A 43 -9.47 12.73 4.33
N TYR A 44 -8.87 11.87 3.52
CA TYR A 44 -9.41 11.45 2.24
C TYR A 44 -10.76 10.72 2.37
N GLU A 45 -10.91 9.82 3.35
CA GLU A 45 -12.20 9.16 3.61
C GLU A 45 -13.29 10.19 3.95
N ARG A 46 -12.98 11.20 4.76
CA ARG A 46 -13.90 12.29 5.09
C ARG A 46 -14.27 13.15 3.89
N VAL A 47 -13.29 13.44 3.01
CA VAL A 47 -13.53 14.18 1.77
C VAL A 47 -14.44 13.39 0.83
N ALA A 48 -14.19 12.09 0.66
CA ALA A 48 -15.06 11.20 -0.11
C ALA A 48 -16.47 11.10 0.49
N ALA A 49 -16.59 11.04 1.82
CA ALA A 49 -17.87 10.99 2.53
C ALA A 49 -18.71 12.28 2.35
N LYS A 50 -18.06 13.42 2.10
CA LYS A 50 -18.73 14.68 1.71
C LYS A 50 -19.21 14.70 0.26
N GLY A 51 -19.00 13.61 -0.49
CA GLY A 51 -19.43 13.48 -1.88
C GLY A 51 -18.41 13.97 -2.91
N TYR A 52 -17.22 14.38 -2.49
CA TYR A 52 -16.15 14.70 -3.44
C TYR A 52 -15.63 13.43 -4.10
N LYS A 53 -15.48 13.47 -5.43
CA LYS A 53 -15.05 12.33 -6.24
C LYS A 53 -13.97 12.79 -7.20
N SER A 54 -12.85 12.08 -7.20
CA SER A 54 -11.82 12.22 -8.23
C SER A 54 -11.10 10.89 -8.42
N VAL A 55 -10.52 10.70 -9.61
CA VAL A 55 -9.69 9.54 -9.93
C VAL A 55 -8.54 9.43 -8.92
N ASP A 56 -7.80 10.53 -8.70
CA ASP A 56 -6.69 10.59 -7.74
C ASP A 56 -7.11 10.22 -6.30
N LEU A 57 -8.28 10.71 -5.85
CA LEU A 57 -8.78 10.41 -4.51
C LEU A 57 -9.06 8.91 -4.35
N PHE A 58 -9.76 8.31 -5.31
CA PHE A 58 -10.11 6.89 -5.21
C PHE A 58 -8.91 5.96 -5.48
N GLN A 59 -7.93 6.38 -6.28
CA GLN A 59 -6.64 5.68 -6.38
C GLN A 59 -5.92 5.66 -5.04
N LYS A 60 -5.73 6.82 -4.39
CA LYS A 60 -5.08 6.90 -3.07
C LYS A 60 -5.81 6.09 -2.01
N LEU A 61 -7.13 6.16 -1.99
CA LEU A 61 -7.96 5.41 -1.04
C LEU A 61 -7.88 3.89 -1.28
N GLY A 62 -7.99 3.46 -2.53
CA GLY A 62 -7.86 2.05 -2.91
C GLY A 62 -6.46 1.50 -2.66
N ASP A 63 -5.41 2.21 -3.11
CA ASP A 63 -4.02 1.78 -2.99
C ASP A 63 -3.60 1.65 -1.53
N SER A 64 -3.95 2.64 -0.68
CA SER A 64 -3.66 2.54 0.74
C SER A 64 -4.47 1.43 1.40
N SER A 65 -5.75 1.26 1.08
CA SER A 65 -6.56 0.18 1.68
C SER A 65 -6.00 -1.19 1.32
N TYR A 66 -5.63 -1.39 0.05
CA TYR A 66 -5.01 -2.61 -0.44
C TYR A 66 -3.64 -2.88 0.22
N SER A 67 -2.79 -1.85 0.33
CA SER A 67 -1.46 -1.97 0.95
C SER A 67 -1.50 -2.31 2.44
N HIS A 68 -2.60 -1.99 3.12
CA HIS A 68 -2.83 -2.35 4.52
C HIS A 68 -3.71 -3.60 4.68
N PHE A 69 -3.87 -4.40 3.62
CA PHE A 69 -4.69 -5.63 3.59
C PHE A 69 -6.17 -5.43 3.97
N LYS A 70 -6.69 -4.21 3.85
CA LYS A 70 -8.11 -3.88 4.04
C LYS A 70 -8.84 -4.09 2.73
N LEU A 71 -8.92 -5.34 2.28
CA LEU A 71 -9.36 -5.71 0.94
C LEU A 71 -10.85 -5.42 0.69
N GLU A 72 -11.70 -5.53 1.71
CA GLU A 72 -13.10 -5.10 1.63
C GLU A 72 -13.22 -3.60 1.30
N LYS A 73 -12.52 -2.74 2.06
CA LYS A 73 -12.45 -1.30 1.76
C LYS A 73 -11.80 -1.01 0.40
N ALA A 74 -10.76 -1.76 0.04
CA ALA A 74 -10.11 -1.61 -1.26
C ALA A 74 -11.10 -1.89 -2.40
N ALA A 75 -11.92 -2.94 -2.28
CA ALA A 75 -12.97 -3.25 -3.24
C ALA A 75 -13.94 -2.07 -3.39
N GLU A 76 -14.42 -1.48 -2.29
CA GLU A 76 -15.32 -0.31 -2.33
C GLU A 76 -14.70 0.91 -3.04
N TRP A 77 -13.44 1.22 -2.77
CA TRP A 77 -12.77 2.37 -3.37
C TRP A 77 -12.45 2.14 -4.84
N TYR A 78 -12.01 0.93 -5.20
CA TYR A 78 -11.79 0.57 -6.60
C TYR A 78 -13.10 0.52 -7.38
N ASP A 79 -14.22 0.11 -6.78
CA ASP A 79 -15.55 0.21 -7.39
C ASP A 79 -15.85 1.65 -7.84
N LYS A 80 -15.65 2.60 -6.91
CA LYS A 80 -15.86 4.02 -7.19
C LYS A 80 -14.88 4.54 -8.24
N LEU A 81 -13.62 4.08 -8.23
CA LEU A 81 -12.61 4.42 -9.22
C LEU A 81 -13.02 3.93 -10.62
N PHE A 82 -13.37 2.65 -10.75
CA PHE A 82 -13.76 2.02 -12.02
C PHE A 82 -15.11 2.54 -12.57
N ALA A 83 -15.97 3.07 -11.70
CA ALA A 83 -17.16 3.80 -12.12
C ALA A 83 -16.84 5.17 -12.76
N MET A 84 -15.68 5.76 -12.46
CA MET A 84 -15.24 7.03 -13.05
C MET A 84 -14.45 6.84 -14.34
N THR A 85 -13.58 5.83 -14.38
CA THR A 85 -12.74 5.57 -15.54
C THR A 85 -12.27 4.11 -15.57
N ALA A 86 -12.15 3.56 -16.77
CA ALA A 86 -11.43 2.32 -17.02
C ALA A 86 -10.07 2.58 -17.69
N ASP A 87 -9.67 3.84 -17.93
CA ASP A 87 -8.34 4.13 -18.43
C ASP A 87 -7.30 4.14 -17.30
N LEU A 88 -7.06 2.97 -16.74
CA LEU A 88 -6.12 2.76 -15.64
C LEU A 88 -5.01 1.79 -16.05
N GLU A 89 -3.91 1.83 -15.29
CA GLU A 89 -2.83 0.86 -15.41
C GLU A 89 -3.32 -0.56 -15.07
N PRO A 90 -2.74 -1.62 -15.69
CA PRO A 90 -3.14 -3.01 -15.44
C PRO A 90 -3.16 -3.40 -13.95
N VAL A 91 -2.27 -2.82 -13.15
CA VAL A 91 -2.19 -3.07 -11.70
C VAL A 91 -3.52 -2.82 -10.98
N TYR A 92 -4.29 -1.80 -11.39
CA TYR A 92 -5.58 -1.48 -10.75
C TYR A 92 -6.64 -2.55 -11.04
N TYR A 93 -6.59 -3.18 -12.21
CA TYR A 93 -7.49 -4.28 -12.55
C TYR A 93 -7.21 -5.52 -11.70
N TYR A 94 -5.93 -5.86 -11.52
CA TYR A 94 -5.54 -7.01 -10.69
C TYR A 94 -5.87 -6.77 -9.22
N ARG A 95 -5.47 -5.63 -8.65
CA ARG A 95 -5.76 -5.28 -7.25
C ARG A 95 -7.26 -5.26 -6.96
N TYR A 96 -8.05 -4.75 -7.90
CA TYR A 96 -9.49 -4.73 -7.75
C TYR A 96 -10.08 -6.14 -7.82
N ALA A 97 -9.69 -6.95 -8.81
CA ALA A 97 -10.15 -8.33 -8.92
C ALA A 97 -9.78 -9.18 -7.69
N GLU A 98 -8.57 -9.02 -7.13
CA GLU A 98 -8.15 -9.69 -5.90
C GLU A 98 -8.99 -9.25 -4.70
N SER A 99 -9.27 -7.96 -4.59
CA SER A 99 -10.09 -7.40 -3.51
C SER A 99 -11.54 -7.91 -3.60
N LEU A 100 -12.08 -8.02 -4.82
CA LEU A 100 -13.39 -8.61 -5.08
C LEU A 100 -13.45 -10.10 -4.73
N ARG A 101 -12.42 -10.88 -5.07
CA ARG A 101 -12.33 -12.30 -4.70
C ARG A 101 -12.29 -12.49 -3.18
N PHE A 102 -11.60 -11.61 -2.46
CA PHE A 102 -11.56 -11.63 -1.00
C PHE A 102 -12.96 -11.49 -0.37
N ILE A 103 -13.83 -10.67 -0.97
CA ILE A 103 -15.23 -10.51 -0.55
C ILE A 103 -16.20 -11.45 -1.30
N CYS A 104 -15.69 -12.50 -1.94
CA CYS A 104 -16.44 -13.51 -2.69
C CYS A 104 -17.24 -13.00 -3.91
N GLU A 105 -16.96 -11.79 -4.41
CA GLU A 105 -17.54 -11.26 -5.66
C GLU A 105 -16.78 -11.76 -6.91
N ASN A 106 -16.69 -13.08 -7.06
CA ASN A 106 -15.85 -13.73 -8.08
C ASN A 106 -16.26 -13.38 -9.52
N GLU A 107 -17.56 -13.33 -9.81
CA GLU A 107 -18.07 -12.99 -11.15
C GLU A 107 -17.65 -11.58 -11.58
N LYS A 108 -17.69 -10.63 -10.63
CA LYS A 108 -17.27 -9.25 -10.87
C LYS A 108 -15.76 -9.16 -11.04
N ALA A 109 -14.99 -9.92 -10.24
CA ALA A 109 -13.55 -9.99 -10.39
C ALA A 109 -13.14 -10.48 -11.78
N ASP A 110 -13.77 -11.54 -12.27
CA ASP A 110 -13.50 -12.10 -13.59
C ASP A 110 -13.90 -11.11 -14.70
N ALA A 111 -15.03 -10.42 -14.56
CA ALA A 111 -15.44 -9.37 -15.49
C ALA A 111 -14.44 -8.20 -15.57
N ILE A 112 -13.82 -7.81 -14.45
CA ILE A 112 -12.77 -6.78 -14.43
C ILE A 112 -11.52 -7.27 -15.18
N LEU A 113 -11.10 -8.52 -14.99
CA LEU A 113 -9.95 -9.06 -15.71
C LEU A 113 -10.20 -9.23 -17.21
N GLU A 114 -11.42 -9.56 -17.63
CA GLU A 114 -11.81 -9.59 -19.04
C GLU A 114 -11.74 -8.19 -19.70
N LYS A 115 -12.13 -7.14 -18.97
CA LYS A 115 -11.95 -5.75 -19.44
C LYS A 115 -10.48 -5.40 -19.68
N LEU A 116 -9.56 -5.93 -18.87
CA LEU A 116 -8.12 -5.72 -19.09
C LEU A 116 -7.63 -6.40 -20.38
N LYS A 117 -8.06 -7.65 -20.63
CA LYS A 117 -7.68 -8.41 -21.83
C LYS A 117 -8.11 -7.68 -23.11
N THR A 118 -9.35 -7.19 -23.13
CA THR A 118 -9.88 -6.43 -24.27
C THR A 118 -9.17 -5.09 -24.47
N LYS A 119 -8.74 -4.40 -23.40
CA LYS A 119 -7.89 -3.21 -23.51
C LYS A 119 -6.53 -3.51 -24.17
N GLY A 120 -5.92 -4.65 -23.86
CA GLY A 120 -4.65 -5.07 -24.43
C GLY A 120 -4.71 -5.45 -25.92
N THR A 121 -5.84 -5.99 -26.39
CA THR A 121 -6.02 -6.33 -27.82
C THR A 121 -6.24 -5.11 -28.71
N VAL A 122 -6.88 -4.06 -28.19
CA VAL A 122 -7.08 -2.78 -28.91
C VAL A 122 -5.75 -2.06 -29.12
N LYS A 123 -4.86 -2.00 -28.11
CA LYS A 123 -3.54 -1.35 -28.23
C LYS A 123 -2.58 -2.04 -29.22
N LYS A 124 -2.78 -3.34 -29.53
CA LYS A 124 -1.92 -4.10 -30.46
C LYS A 124 -2.30 -3.94 -31.95
N LYS A 125 -3.46 -3.35 -32.26
CA LYS A 125 -3.98 -3.21 -33.63
C LYS A 125 -3.66 -1.85 -34.28
N VAL A 126 -2.81 -1.04 -33.65
CA VAL A 126 -2.32 0.25 -34.15
C VAL A 126 -0.83 0.13 -34.41
#